data_AF-A0A354WN87-F1
#
_entry.id   AF-A0A354WN87-F1
#
_cell.length_a   1.000
_cell.length_b   1.000
_cell.length_c   1.000
_cell.angle_alpha   90.00
_cell.angle_beta   90.00
_cell.angle_gamma   90.00
#
_symmetry.space_group_name_H-M   'P 1'
#
loop_
_entity.id
_entity.type
_entity.pdbx_description
1 polymer ?
#
loop_
_entity_poly.entity_id
_entity_poly.type
_entity_poly.pdbx_seq_one_letter_code
_entity_poly.pdbx_strand_id
1 'polypeptide(L)' 'MKIILDAMGGDNAPEAPVLGAVEAAKTYGIEIVLVGRGEDILAVLKKHGID' A
#
# COMPACT_ATOMS: atom_id res chain seq x y z
N MET A 1 -14.25 3.14 -8.97
CA MET A 1 -13.81 4.18 -8.01
C MET A 1 -12.31 4.03 -7.83
N LYS A 2 -11.56 5.13 -7.81
CA LYS A 2 -10.10 5.13 -7.71
C LYS A 2 -9.68 5.88 -6.46
N ILE A 3 -8.90 5.24 -5.60
CA ILE A 3 -8.36 5.84 -4.36
C ILE A 3 -6.88 6.12 -4.57
N ILE A 4 -6.44 7.31 -4.19
CA ILE A 4 -5.02 7.69 -4.20
C ILE A 4 -4.62 7.81 -2.73
N LEU A 5 -3.69 6.97 -2.29
CA LEU A 5 -3.31 6.83 -0.89
C LEU A 5 -1.85 7.23 -0.69
N ASP A 6 -1.59 8.13 0.25
CA ASP A 6 -0.22 8.40 0.73
C ASP A 6 0.26 7.20 1.56
N ALA A 7 1.27 6.51 1.04
CA ALA A 7 1.87 5.36 1.69
C ALA A 7 2.91 5.77 2.75
N MET A 8 3.27 7.05 2.87
CA MET A 8 4.39 7.50 3.70
C MET A 8 3.96 8.15 5.02
N GLY A 9 2.67 8.40 5.19
CA GLY A 9 2.11 9.05 6.37
C GLY A 9 1.85 8.09 7.54
N GLY A 10 2.25 8.50 8.74
CA GLY A 10 1.96 7.79 10.01
C GLY A 10 3.14 7.03 10.58
N ASP A 11 3.03 6.65 11.86
CA ASP A 11 4.14 6.11 12.66
C ASP A 11 4.68 4.77 12.14
N ASN A 12 3.82 3.98 11.50
CA ASN A 12 4.14 2.66 10.95
C ASN A 12 4.24 2.67 9.42
N ALA A 13 4.45 3.84 8.81
CA ALA A 13 4.64 3.95 7.38
C ALA A 13 6.04 3.46 6.94
N PRO A 14 6.18 2.89 5.73
CA PRO A 14 5.10 2.64 4.77
C PRO A 14 4.35 1.32 4.98
N GLU A 15 4.75 0.50 5.97
CA GLU A 15 4.26 -0.86 6.12
C GLU A 15 2.74 -0.94 6.37
N ALA A 16 2.23 -0.22 7.38
CA ALA A 16 0.80 -0.23 7.71
C ALA A 16 -0.13 0.26 6.58
N PRO A 17 0.08 1.46 5.98
CA PRO A 17 -0.80 1.93 4.91
C PRO A 17 -0.74 1.06 3.64
N VAL A 18 0.43 0.51 3.29
CA VAL A 18 0.57 -0.39 2.13
C VAL A 18 -0.20 -1.69 2.35
N LEU A 19 -0.05 -2.34 3.50
CA LEU A 19 -0.76 -3.60 3.78
C LEU A 19 -2.28 -3.40 3.86
N GLY A 20 -2.72 -2.32 4.50
CA GLY A 20 -4.14 -1.96 4.55
C GLY A 20 -4.72 -1.69 3.16
N ALA A 21 -3.97 -1.05 2.28
CA ALA A 21 -4.38 -0.84 0.89
C ALA A 21 -4.52 -2.16 0.12
N VAL A 22 -3.57 -3.08 0.27
CA VAL A 22 -3.63 -4.39 -0.38
C VAL A 22 -4.85 -5.19 0.10
N GLU A 23 -5.11 -5.19 1.41
CA GLU A 23 -6.29 -5.84 1.98
C GLU A 23 -7.59 -5.22 1.46
N ALA A 24 -7.69 -3.89 1.44
CA ALA A 24 -8.86 -3.18 0.94
C ALA A 24 -9.10 -3.43 -0.56
N ALA A 25 -8.05 -3.41 -1.37
CA ALA A 25 -8.13 -3.70 -2.80
C ALA A 25 -8.70 -5.11 -3.05
N LYS A 26 -8.22 -6.12 -2.30
CA LYS A 26 -8.71 -7.51 -2.38
C LYS A 26 -10.14 -7.66 -1.86
N THR A 27 -10.47 -7.00 -0.75
CA THR A 27 -11.77 -7.14 -0.07
C THR A 27 -12.89 -6.47 -0.86
N TYR A 28 -12.63 -5.29 -1.41
CA TYR A 28 -13.65 -4.46 -2.05
C TYR A 28 -13.56 -4.44 -3.58
N GLY A 29 -12.53 -5.03 -4.18
CA GLY A 29 -12.33 -5.04 -5.63
C GLY A 29 -12.12 -3.65 -6.22
N ILE A 30 -11.50 -2.74 -5.45
CA ILE A 30 -11.27 -1.35 -5.82
C ILE A 30 -9.82 -1.11 -6.25
N GLU A 31 -9.62 -0.13 -7.12
CA GLU A 31 -8.29 0.30 -7.55
C GLU A 31 -7.72 1.34 -6.55
N ILE A 32 -6.54 1.04 -6.01
CA ILE A 32 -5.80 1.93 -5.10
C ILE A 32 -4.42 2.21 -5.69
N VAL A 33 -4.08 3.50 -5.79
CA VAL A 33 -2.77 3.98 -6.22
C VAL A 33 -2.01 4.44 -4.99
N LEU A 34 -0.89 3.76 -4.69
CA LEU A 34 0.02 4.13 -3.60
C LEU A 34 0.96 5.23 -4.08
N VAL A 35 1.05 6.32 -3.30
CA VAL A 35 1.93 7.46 -3.57
C VAL A 35 2.97 7.54 -2.46
N GLY A 36 4.24 7.67 -2.85
CA GLY A 36 5.35 7.70 -1.91
C GLY A 36 6.67 7.30 -2.56
N ARG A 37 7.63 6.89 -1.74
CA ARG A 37 8.91 6.35 -2.23
C ARG A 37 8.70 4.92 -2.73
N GLY A 38 8.75 4.75 -4.05
CA GLY A 38 8.43 3.47 -4.70
C GLY A 38 9.28 2.29 -4.22
N GLU A 39 10.58 2.50 -3.98
CA GLU A 39 11.48 1.44 -3.49
C GLU A 39 11.07 0.94 -2.09
N ASP A 40 10.73 1.84 -1.17
CA ASP A 40 10.28 1.47 0.18
C ASP A 40 8.96 0.70 0.13
N ILE A 41 8.02 1.13 -0.73
CA ILE A 41 6.73 0.47 -0.93
C ILE A 41 6.93 -0.94 -1.50
N LEU A 42 7.74 -1.07 -2.55
CA LEU A 42 8.05 -2.36 -3.18
C LEU A 42 8.78 -3.30 -2.20
N ALA A 43 9.66 -2.77 -1.34
CA ALA A 43 10.32 -3.55 -0.31
C ALA A 43 9.33 -4.13 0.71
N VAL A 44 8.30 -3.36 1.11
CA VAL A 44 7.22 -3.85 1.96
C VAL A 44 6.44 -4.96 1.26
N LEU A 45 5.99 -4.74 0.01
CA LEU A 45 5.24 -5.74 -0.74
C LEU A 45 6.03 -7.06 -0.86
N LYS A 46 7.32 -6.97 -1.22
CA LYS A 46 8.22 -8.12 -1.31
C LYS A 46 8.42 -8.82 0.04
N LYS A 47 8.60 -8.08 1.14
CA LYS A 47 8.73 -8.63 2.52
C LYS A 47 7.53 -9.50 2.90
N HIS A 48 6.35 -9.17 2.39
CA HIS A 48 5.09 -9.87 2.65
C HIS A 48 4.68 -10.84 1.53
N GLY A 49 5.55 -11.09 0.55
CA GLY A 49 5.29 -12.04 -0.54
C GLY A 49 4.16 -11.61 -1.48
N ILE A 50 4.01 -10.30 -1.68
CA ILE A 50 3.05 -9.70 -2.60
C ILE A 50 3.84 -9.20 -3.81
N ASP A 51 3.53 -9.76 -4.98
CA ASP A 51 4.11 -9.40 -6.29
C ASP A 51 3.19 -8.46 -7.08
#